data_AF-A0A3N0GQS9-F1
#
_entry.id   AF-A0A3N0GQS9-F1
#
_cell.length_a   1.000
_cell.length_b   1.000
_cell.length_c   1.000
_cell.angle_alpha   90.00
_cell.angle_beta   90.00
_cell.angle_gamma   90.00
#
_symmetry.space_group_name_H-M   'P 1'
#
loop_
_entity.id
_entity.type
_entity.pdbx_description
1 polymer ?
#
loop_
_entity_poly.entity_id
_entity_poly.type
_entity_poly.pdbx_seq_one_letter_code
_entity_poly.pdbx_strand_id
1 'polypeptide(L)'
;MSELRGTAVNAAVRYALGAVGARQLRTVPRTAFYDPPAEVPARPGTLIRSQEAKFYLDPWRLLRAPARAERVMYSSTDRLGRPIAVTGTVLSPTRPRSKRADRGLVAFAVGTQGMGDQCAPSRQLAAGREYESVFIAGLLARGFNVVVPDYQGLGMAGTHTYMSREVQGHVVLDALRAAQDLDNPDIPRDGPAAIAGYSQGGAAAASAAELWHDYAPEVQVLGAVCGAVPADLRLLAAAIDGSPYFAFLGYALVGLSADYRVDLFPLLNDRGNEIAAQLESQCMFESLRRYAFTRSETLTRDGRTLEHVLAQEPFARIVEEQELGNGRAPRMDTLVSHSKLDDVVPYECGRALAERWAALGAHVRFSTNYAPTHAAAAVASYGSAFTFLHRRFRGLPTQANTAAYLHGLKDDDPAR
;
A
#
# COMPACT_ATOMS: atom_id res chain seq x y z
N MET A 1 -15.90 54.97 -10.21
CA MET A 1 -16.47 53.63 -10.50
C MET A 1 -15.46 52.46 -10.40
N SER A 2 -14.27 52.66 -9.81
CA SER A 2 -13.27 51.58 -9.63
C SER A 2 -13.29 50.98 -8.22
N GLU A 3 -13.64 51.75 -7.18
CA GLU A 3 -13.54 51.30 -5.79
C GLU A 3 -14.73 50.48 -5.25
N LEU A 4 -15.87 50.48 -5.94
CA LEU A 4 -17.08 49.73 -5.54
C LEU A 4 -17.09 48.26 -6.01
N ARG A 5 -16.14 47.85 -6.86
CA ARG A 5 -16.05 46.46 -7.35
C ARG A 5 -15.17 45.55 -6.50
N GLY A 6 -14.30 46.11 -5.65
CA GLY A 6 -13.38 45.34 -4.79
C GLY A 6 -14.00 44.80 -3.50
N THR A 7 -15.11 45.39 -3.04
CA THR A 7 -15.75 45.03 -1.76
C THR A 7 -16.76 43.89 -1.90
N ALA A 8 -17.49 43.81 -3.01
CA ALA A 8 -18.47 42.75 -3.25
C ALA A 8 -17.83 41.38 -3.52
N VAL A 9 -16.71 41.35 -4.25
CA VAL A 9 -15.96 40.10 -4.53
C VAL A 9 -15.30 39.55 -3.24
N ASN A 10 -14.77 40.44 -2.39
CA ASN A 10 -14.19 40.04 -1.10
C ASN A 10 -15.24 39.55 -0.09
N ALA A 11 -16.46 40.11 -0.12
CA ALA A 11 -17.55 39.62 0.72
C ALA A 11 -18.08 38.26 0.24
N ALA A 12 -18.21 38.04 -1.06
CA ALA A 12 -18.66 36.76 -1.63
C ALA A 12 -17.65 35.61 -1.39
N VAL A 13 -16.34 35.89 -1.48
CA VAL A 13 -15.29 34.92 -1.17
C VAL A 13 -15.25 34.59 0.33
N ARG A 14 -15.45 35.58 1.21
CA ARG A 14 -15.56 35.34 2.67
C ARG A 14 -16.83 34.59 3.05
N TYR A 15 -17.94 34.78 2.34
CA TYR A 15 -19.18 34.03 2.57
C TYR A 15 -19.11 32.60 2.03
N ALA A 16 -18.43 32.38 0.89
CA ALA A 16 -18.17 31.04 0.36
C ALA A 16 -17.20 30.23 1.25
N LEU A 17 -16.21 30.90 1.87
CA LEU A 17 -15.31 30.29 2.85
C LEU A 17 -15.94 30.13 4.25
N GLY A 18 -16.97 30.93 4.59
CA GLY A 18 -17.71 30.83 5.85
C GLY A 18 -18.88 29.85 5.84
N ALA A 19 -19.50 29.63 4.67
CA ALA A 19 -20.67 28.76 4.51
C ALA A 19 -20.34 27.31 4.12
N VAL A 20 -19.11 27.04 3.64
CA VAL A 20 -18.50 25.72 3.83
C VAL A 20 -18.05 25.68 5.28
N GLY A 21 -19.03 25.55 6.18
CA GLY A 21 -18.77 25.43 7.60
C GLY A 21 -17.66 24.42 7.79
N ALA A 22 -16.60 24.83 8.48
CA ALA A 22 -15.55 23.97 8.99
C ALA A 22 -16.19 22.97 9.96
N ARG A 23 -16.97 22.03 9.40
CA ARG A 23 -17.46 20.87 10.10
C ARG A 23 -16.20 20.06 10.31
N GLN A 24 -15.61 20.20 11.50
CA GLN A 24 -14.47 19.39 11.91
C GLN A 24 -14.78 17.96 11.50
N LEU A 25 -13.93 17.43 10.63
CA LEU A 25 -14.04 16.07 10.13
C LEU A 25 -14.02 15.14 11.34
N ARG A 26 -15.20 14.68 11.76
CA ARG A 26 -15.32 13.82 12.95
C ARG A 26 -14.41 12.61 12.79
N THR A 27 -13.56 12.38 13.77
CA THR A 27 -12.80 11.13 13.89
C THR A 27 -13.81 10.00 14.09
N VAL A 28 -13.61 8.87 13.39
CA VAL A 28 -14.40 7.67 13.67
C VAL A 28 -13.80 7.04 14.92
N PRO A 29 -14.52 6.94 16.05
CA PRO A 29 -13.98 6.31 17.24
C PRO A 29 -13.57 4.87 16.95
N ARG A 30 -12.46 4.41 17.54
CA ARG A 30 -12.11 2.98 17.51
C ARG A 30 -13.21 2.20 18.24
N THR A 31 -13.68 1.15 17.60
CA THR A 31 -14.70 0.24 18.16
C THR A 31 -14.02 -1.00 18.73
N ALA A 32 -14.71 -1.72 19.63
CA ALA A 32 -14.24 -3.01 20.18
C ALA A 32 -13.89 -4.06 19.10
N PHE A 33 -14.40 -3.88 17.87
CA PHE A 33 -13.99 -4.68 16.71
C PHE A 33 -12.47 -4.71 16.49
N TYR A 34 -11.72 -3.68 16.86
CA TYR A 34 -10.27 -3.64 16.66
C TYR A 34 -9.45 -4.18 17.84
N ASP A 35 -10.12 -4.63 18.91
CA ASP A 35 -9.41 -5.19 20.05
C ASP A 35 -8.97 -6.62 19.73
N PRO A 36 -7.68 -6.98 19.84
CA PRO A 36 -7.23 -8.32 19.50
C PRO A 36 -7.98 -9.38 20.32
N PRO A 37 -8.25 -10.57 19.75
CA PRO A 37 -8.77 -11.68 20.54
C PRO A 37 -7.73 -12.10 21.59
N ALA A 38 -8.18 -12.77 22.65
CA ALA A 38 -7.26 -13.31 23.67
C ALA A 38 -6.27 -14.32 23.07
N GLU A 39 -6.73 -15.12 22.11
CA GLU A 39 -5.93 -16.06 21.36
C GLU A 39 -6.16 -15.84 19.86
N VAL A 40 -5.07 -15.75 19.10
CA VAL A 40 -5.10 -15.65 17.64
C VAL A 40 -5.02 -17.06 17.06
N PRO A 41 -5.92 -17.46 16.13
CA PRO A 41 -5.84 -18.75 15.47
C PRO A 41 -4.47 -18.98 14.81
N ALA A 42 -3.89 -20.15 15.03
CA ALA A 42 -2.55 -20.49 14.51
C ALA A 42 -2.51 -20.68 13.00
N ARG A 43 -3.63 -21.08 12.37
CA ARG A 43 -3.73 -21.22 10.91
C ARG A 43 -3.83 -19.83 10.29
N PRO A 44 -2.90 -19.42 9.41
CA PRO A 44 -2.98 -18.13 8.75
C PRO A 44 -4.20 -18.00 7.83
N GLY A 45 -4.75 -16.79 7.73
CA GLY A 45 -5.95 -16.49 6.95
C GLY A 45 -7.27 -16.91 7.58
N THR A 46 -7.26 -17.41 8.83
CA THR A 46 -8.50 -17.82 9.51
C THR A 46 -9.32 -16.58 9.85
N LEU A 47 -10.57 -16.53 9.38
CA LEU A 47 -11.51 -15.48 9.74
C LEU A 47 -11.85 -15.57 11.24
N ILE A 48 -11.55 -14.51 11.99
CA ILE A 48 -11.83 -14.41 13.43
C ILE A 48 -13.22 -13.82 13.65
N ARG A 49 -13.54 -12.73 12.95
CA ARG A 49 -14.87 -12.09 12.98
C ARG A 49 -15.07 -11.15 11.80
N SER A 50 -16.33 -10.92 11.46
CA SER A 50 -16.75 -9.94 10.47
C SER A 50 -17.85 -9.03 11.03
N GLN A 51 -17.99 -7.84 10.44
CA GLN A 51 -19.03 -6.88 10.76
C GLN A 51 -19.37 -6.05 9.53
N GLU A 52 -20.66 -5.72 9.32
CA GLU A 52 -21.04 -4.79 8.26
C GLU A 52 -20.29 -3.46 8.42
N ALA A 53 -19.74 -2.98 7.30
CA ALA A 53 -19.03 -1.72 7.21
C ALA A 53 -19.69 -0.79 6.18
N LYS A 54 -19.16 0.42 6.07
CA LYS A 54 -19.53 1.39 5.04
C LYS A 54 -18.30 1.70 4.21
N PHE A 55 -18.51 2.01 2.94
CA PHE A 55 -17.48 2.49 2.03
C PHE A 55 -17.96 3.79 1.40
N TYR A 56 -17.29 4.89 1.72
CA TYR A 56 -17.58 6.22 1.19
C TYR A 56 -16.45 6.66 0.25
N LEU A 57 -16.80 7.45 -0.77
CA LEU A 57 -15.88 7.98 -1.76
C LEU A 57 -15.49 9.44 -1.48
N ASP A 58 -16.06 10.03 -0.44
CA ASP A 58 -15.81 11.41 -0.04
C ASP A 58 -15.77 11.55 1.49
N PRO A 59 -14.99 12.52 2.02
CA PRO A 59 -14.77 12.66 3.46
C PRO A 59 -15.99 13.23 4.20
N TRP A 60 -17.00 13.74 3.50
CA TRP A 60 -18.28 14.20 4.07
C TRP A 60 -19.32 13.08 4.17
N ARG A 61 -19.01 11.88 3.65
CA ARG A 61 -19.88 10.69 3.65
C ARG A 61 -21.20 10.90 2.91
N LEU A 62 -21.17 11.71 1.85
CA LEU A 62 -22.33 12.00 1.01
C LEU A 62 -22.47 10.99 -0.14
N LEU A 63 -21.35 10.46 -0.62
CA LEU A 63 -21.23 9.54 -1.74
C LEU A 63 -20.81 8.16 -1.24
N ARG A 64 -21.80 7.29 -0.99
CA ARG A 64 -21.55 5.88 -0.68
C ARG A 64 -21.21 5.12 -1.97
N ALA A 65 -20.16 4.32 -1.95
CA ALA A 65 -19.82 3.45 -3.07
C ALA A 65 -20.91 2.38 -3.27
N PRO A 66 -21.21 1.96 -4.51
CA PRO A 66 -22.18 0.90 -4.81
C PRO A 66 -21.59 -0.49 -4.52
N ALA A 67 -21.24 -0.74 -3.26
CA ALA A 67 -20.68 -2.00 -2.79
C ALA A 67 -21.25 -2.38 -1.42
N ARG A 68 -21.44 -3.68 -1.20
CA ARG A 68 -21.50 -4.26 0.15
C ARG A 68 -20.09 -4.19 0.72
N ALA A 69 -19.98 -3.79 1.98
CA ALA A 69 -18.70 -3.68 2.68
C ALA A 69 -18.79 -4.45 3.99
N GLU A 70 -17.80 -5.30 4.23
CA GLU A 70 -17.65 -6.06 5.46
C GLU A 70 -16.25 -5.81 5.99
N ARG A 71 -16.17 -5.33 7.23
CA ARG A 71 -14.90 -5.27 7.93
C ARG A 71 -14.62 -6.65 8.52
N VAL A 72 -13.41 -7.14 8.31
CA VAL A 72 -12.97 -8.46 8.77
C VAL A 72 -11.78 -8.34 9.70
N MET A 73 -11.67 -9.28 10.61
CA MET A 73 -10.48 -9.57 11.40
C MET A 73 -10.08 -11.00 11.13
N TYR A 74 -8.80 -11.25 10.85
CA TYR A 74 -8.28 -12.55 10.49
C TYR A 74 -6.87 -12.76 11.06
N SER A 75 -6.47 -14.02 11.20
CA SER A 75 -5.10 -14.36 11.58
C SER A 75 -4.14 -14.20 10.40
N SER A 76 -2.93 -13.76 10.67
CA SER A 76 -1.80 -13.71 9.74
C SER A 76 -0.53 -14.14 10.48
N THR A 77 0.63 -14.06 9.83
CA THR A 77 1.92 -14.46 10.38
C THR A 77 2.88 -13.29 10.42
N ASP A 78 3.51 -13.04 11.58
CA ASP A 78 4.58 -12.06 11.70
C ASP A 78 5.93 -12.57 11.18
N ARG A 79 6.97 -11.71 11.20
CA ARG A 79 8.32 -12.04 10.74
C ARG A 79 8.95 -13.24 11.47
N LEU A 80 8.54 -13.52 12.71
CA LEU A 80 9.07 -14.62 13.50
C LEU A 80 8.22 -15.90 13.37
N GLY A 81 7.27 -15.94 12.42
CA GLY A 81 6.38 -17.09 12.23
C GLY A 81 5.24 -17.18 13.26
N ARG A 82 5.00 -16.12 14.04
CA ARG A 82 4.00 -16.14 15.12
C ARG A 82 2.63 -15.66 14.61
N PRO A 83 1.53 -16.24 15.10
CA PRO A 83 0.19 -15.76 14.74
C PRO A 83 -0.07 -14.34 15.23
N ILE A 84 -0.60 -13.51 14.34
CA ILE A 84 -1.03 -12.12 14.63
C ILE A 84 -2.47 -11.90 14.13
N ALA A 85 -3.22 -11.03 14.79
CA ALA A 85 -4.52 -10.58 14.28
C ALA A 85 -4.34 -9.32 13.45
N VAL A 86 -5.00 -9.27 12.30
CA VAL A 86 -5.01 -8.13 11.38
C VAL A 86 -6.44 -7.86 10.92
N THR A 87 -6.76 -6.61 10.61
CA THR A 87 -8.07 -6.23 10.06
C THR A 87 -8.01 -5.88 8.58
N GLY A 88 -9.16 -5.80 7.94
CA GLY A 88 -9.30 -5.37 6.56
C GLY A 88 -10.76 -5.15 6.19
N THR A 89 -11.00 -4.82 4.92
CA THR A 89 -12.35 -4.63 4.38
C THR A 89 -12.55 -5.46 3.13
N VAL A 90 -13.59 -6.28 3.10
CA VAL A 90 -14.06 -6.99 1.91
C VAL A 90 -15.20 -6.20 1.28
N LEU A 91 -15.11 -5.97 -0.02
CA LEU A 91 -16.00 -5.16 -0.82
C LEU A 91 -16.54 -5.98 -1.98
N SER A 92 -17.87 -6.09 -2.05
CA SER A 92 -18.55 -6.78 -3.15
C SER A 92 -19.45 -5.81 -3.91
N PRO A 93 -19.31 -5.69 -5.24
CA PRO A 93 -20.18 -4.81 -6.04
C PRO A 93 -21.66 -5.15 -5.85
N THR A 94 -22.53 -4.15 -5.72
CA THR A 94 -23.99 -4.39 -5.60
C THR A 94 -24.68 -4.67 -6.93
N ARG A 95 -24.00 -4.41 -8.05
CA ARG A 95 -24.56 -4.59 -9.39
C ARG A 95 -24.65 -6.09 -9.74
N PRO A 96 -25.69 -6.55 -10.44
CA PRO A 96 -25.79 -7.92 -10.92
C PRO A 96 -24.56 -8.30 -11.78
N ARG A 97 -23.99 -9.48 -11.54
CA ARG A 97 -22.82 -9.99 -12.29
C ARG A 97 -23.24 -11.17 -13.15
N SER A 98 -23.06 -11.05 -14.46
CA SER A 98 -23.56 -12.01 -15.45
C SER A 98 -22.56 -13.12 -15.79
N LYS A 99 -21.26 -12.96 -15.54
CA LYS A 99 -20.24 -13.98 -15.86
C LYS A 99 -19.33 -14.30 -14.67
N ARG A 100 -18.79 -15.52 -14.62
CA ARG A 100 -17.85 -15.99 -13.59
C ARG A 100 -16.54 -15.19 -13.56
N ALA A 101 -16.04 -14.76 -14.73
CA ALA A 101 -14.86 -13.89 -14.84
C ALA A 101 -15.09 -12.52 -14.17
N ASP A 102 -16.35 -12.09 -14.04
CA ASP A 102 -16.73 -10.85 -13.37
C ASP A 102 -16.92 -11.05 -11.85
N ARG A 103 -16.50 -12.18 -11.28
CA ARG A 103 -16.58 -12.49 -9.83
C ARG A 103 -15.22 -12.71 -9.17
N GLY A 104 -14.13 -12.36 -9.86
CA GLY A 104 -12.78 -12.49 -9.31
C GLY A 104 -12.58 -11.69 -8.03
N LEU A 105 -11.71 -12.19 -7.15
CA LEU A 105 -11.28 -11.48 -5.94
C LEU A 105 -9.93 -10.80 -6.18
N VAL A 106 -9.81 -9.52 -5.82
CA VAL A 106 -8.54 -8.80 -5.87
C VAL A 106 -8.14 -8.40 -4.45
N ALA A 107 -6.98 -8.86 -3.99
CA ALA A 107 -6.34 -8.23 -2.83
C ALA A 107 -5.69 -6.92 -3.28
N PHE A 108 -6.25 -5.80 -2.82
CA PHE A 108 -5.70 -4.49 -3.08
C PHE A 108 -4.86 -4.03 -1.89
N ALA A 109 -3.55 -4.21 -2.02
CA ALA A 109 -2.55 -3.75 -1.08
C ALA A 109 -2.37 -2.23 -1.23
N VAL A 110 -2.82 -1.47 -0.24
CA VAL A 110 -2.76 -0.01 -0.27
C VAL A 110 -1.32 0.51 -0.08
N GLY A 111 -1.07 1.70 -0.61
CA GLY A 111 0.11 2.51 -0.32
C GLY A 111 0.10 3.08 1.10
N THR A 112 1.02 4.02 1.34
CA THR A 112 1.33 4.56 2.66
C THR A 112 0.18 5.28 3.33
N GLN A 113 -0.29 4.71 4.44
CA GLN A 113 -1.39 5.27 5.23
C GLN A 113 -0.91 6.10 6.44
N GLY A 114 0.26 5.78 6.99
CA GLY A 114 0.77 6.25 8.27
C GLY A 114 0.91 5.11 9.27
N MET A 115 0.96 5.42 10.56
CA MET A 115 1.14 4.39 11.61
C MET A 115 0.06 4.41 12.69
N GLY A 116 -0.65 5.53 12.87
CA GLY A 116 -1.69 5.62 13.89
C GLY A 116 -2.87 4.68 13.63
N ASP A 117 -3.52 4.22 14.69
CA ASP A 117 -4.73 3.36 14.62
C ASP A 117 -5.76 3.92 13.63
N GLN A 118 -5.94 5.25 13.58
CA GLN A 118 -6.91 5.91 12.72
C GLN A 118 -6.57 5.83 11.24
N CYS A 119 -5.32 5.52 10.90
CA CYS A 119 -4.80 5.47 9.53
C CYS A 119 -5.15 4.15 8.82
N ALA A 120 -5.61 3.14 9.57
CA ALA A 120 -6.00 1.86 8.98
C ALA A 120 -6.97 2.02 7.79
N PRO A 121 -6.69 1.41 6.62
CA PRO A 121 -7.53 1.43 5.43
C PRO A 121 -9.02 1.15 5.71
N SER A 122 -9.33 0.16 6.55
CA SER A 122 -10.70 -0.19 6.93
C SER A 122 -11.43 0.95 7.62
N ARG A 123 -10.71 1.78 8.39
CA ARG A 123 -11.25 2.99 9.01
C ARG A 123 -11.33 4.14 8.02
N GLN A 124 -10.34 4.28 7.14
CA GLN A 124 -10.29 5.34 6.14
C GLN A 124 -11.40 5.17 5.08
N LEU A 125 -11.65 3.93 4.61
CA LEU A 125 -12.77 3.58 3.72
C LEU A 125 -14.13 3.91 4.35
N ALA A 126 -14.31 3.56 5.63
CA ALA A 126 -15.53 3.88 6.38
C ALA A 126 -15.67 5.37 6.71
N ALA A 127 -14.56 6.11 6.74
CA ALA A 127 -14.55 7.56 6.93
C ALA A 127 -14.66 8.35 5.63
N GLY A 128 -14.50 7.71 4.46
CA GLY A 128 -14.44 8.35 3.15
C GLY A 128 -13.15 9.11 2.88
N ARG A 129 -12.05 8.67 3.50
CA ARG A 129 -10.75 9.34 3.50
C ARG A 129 -9.62 8.50 2.91
N GLU A 130 -9.92 7.27 2.51
CA GLU A 130 -8.96 6.42 1.79
C GLU A 130 -8.69 7.05 0.41
N TYR A 131 -7.46 7.50 0.17
CA TYR A 131 -7.10 8.24 -1.04
C TYR A 131 -7.07 7.35 -2.29
N GLU A 132 -6.94 6.02 -2.12
CA GLU A 132 -6.99 5.04 -3.22
C GLU A 132 -8.42 4.55 -3.52
N SER A 133 -9.44 5.13 -2.86
CA SER A 133 -10.85 4.75 -3.03
C SER A 133 -11.31 4.78 -4.50
N VAL A 134 -10.75 5.66 -5.32
CA VAL A 134 -11.08 5.75 -6.76
C VAL A 134 -10.61 4.50 -7.51
N PHE A 135 -9.42 3.97 -7.19
CA PHE A 135 -8.94 2.73 -7.80
C PHE A 135 -9.80 1.54 -7.37
N ILE A 136 -10.06 1.44 -6.07
CA ILE A 136 -10.90 0.41 -5.46
C ILE A 136 -12.31 0.43 -6.09
N ALA A 137 -12.91 1.61 -6.22
CA ALA A 137 -14.18 1.79 -6.92
C ALA A 137 -14.09 1.41 -8.41
N GLY A 138 -12.96 1.66 -9.06
CA GLY A 138 -12.68 1.24 -10.43
C GLY A 138 -12.62 -0.28 -10.62
N LEU A 139 -12.09 -1.02 -9.64
CA LEU A 139 -12.14 -2.49 -9.60
C LEU A 139 -13.59 -2.98 -9.42
N LEU A 140 -14.30 -2.41 -8.44
CA LEU A 140 -15.70 -2.76 -8.15
C LEU A 140 -16.62 -2.48 -9.34
N ALA A 141 -16.41 -1.36 -10.04
CA ALA A 141 -17.18 -1.00 -11.23
C ALA A 141 -16.97 -1.98 -12.40
N ARG A 142 -15.85 -2.72 -12.41
CA ARG A 142 -15.53 -3.79 -13.36
C ARG A 142 -16.02 -5.17 -12.92
N GLY A 143 -16.66 -5.26 -11.75
CA GLY A 143 -17.26 -6.49 -11.24
C GLY A 143 -16.41 -7.23 -10.20
N PHE A 144 -15.14 -6.88 -10.03
CA PHE A 144 -14.28 -7.55 -9.06
C PHE A 144 -14.77 -7.35 -7.64
N ASN A 145 -14.71 -8.43 -6.84
CA ASN A 145 -14.66 -8.30 -5.39
C ASN A 145 -13.27 -7.80 -5.00
N VAL A 146 -13.17 -7.04 -3.91
CA VAL A 146 -11.91 -6.47 -3.45
C VAL A 146 -11.75 -6.76 -1.96
N VAL A 147 -10.60 -7.26 -1.54
CA VAL A 147 -10.19 -7.26 -0.14
C VAL A 147 -9.05 -6.27 0.05
N VAL A 148 -9.20 -5.37 1.02
CA VAL A 148 -8.23 -4.33 1.36
C VAL A 148 -7.72 -4.60 2.78
N PRO A 149 -6.49 -5.13 2.95
CA PRO A 149 -5.93 -5.38 4.27
C PRO A 149 -5.45 -4.09 4.94
N ASP A 150 -5.46 -4.05 6.28
CA ASP A 150 -4.96 -2.89 7.03
C ASP A 150 -3.44 -2.92 7.25
N TYR A 151 -2.78 -4.07 7.13
CA TYR A 151 -1.41 -4.37 7.61
C TYR A 151 -1.28 -4.53 9.13
N GLN A 152 -0.25 -5.27 9.54
CA GLN A 152 0.10 -5.45 10.96
C GLN A 152 0.32 -4.08 11.61
N GLY A 153 -0.24 -3.91 12.81
CA GLY A 153 -0.11 -2.70 13.63
C GLY A 153 -0.98 -1.51 13.18
N LEU A 154 -1.77 -1.64 12.11
CA LEU A 154 -2.74 -0.62 11.72
C LEU A 154 -4.13 -0.98 12.21
N GLY A 155 -4.77 -0.01 12.87
CA GLY A 155 -6.14 -0.13 13.37
C GLY A 155 -6.24 -0.86 14.71
N MET A 156 -5.19 -1.56 15.10
CA MET A 156 -5.09 -2.37 16.32
C MET A 156 -3.86 -1.93 17.12
N ALA A 157 -3.79 -2.33 18.40
CA ALA A 157 -2.62 -2.04 19.22
C ALA A 157 -1.33 -2.62 18.61
N GLY A 158 -0.25 -1.84 18.67
CA GLY A 158 1.06 -2.18 18.14
C GLY A 158 1.56 -1.13 17.14
N THR A 159 2.79 -1.30 16.69
CA THR A 159 3.41 -0.40 15.69
C THR A 159 3.26 -1.00 14.31
N HIS A 160 2.88 -0.18 13.32
CA HIS A 160 2.84 -0.63 11.93
C HIS A 160 4.24 -1.04 11.48
N THR A 161 4.43 -2.31 11.08
CA THR A 161 5.70 -2.85 10.57
C THR A 161 5.92 -2.43 9.10
N TYR A 162 5.95 -1.11 8.89
CA TYR A 162 6.07 -0.47 7.58
C TYR A 162 7.32 -0.98 6.85
N MET A 163 7.16 -1.34 5.58
CA MET A 163 8.16 -1.97 4.70
C MET A 163 8.69 -3.35 5.12
N SER A 164 8.14 -4.00 6.15
CA SER A 164 8.47 -5.41 6.42
C SER A 164 7.90 -6.31 5.32
N ARG A 165 8.77 -6.73 4.40
CA ARG A 165 8.45 -7.49 3.19
C ARG A 165 7.66 -8.74 3.53
N GLU A 166 8.19 -9.58 4.41
CA GLU A 166 7.61 -10.87 4.74
C GLU A 166 6.23 -10.72 5.40
N VAL A 167 6.12 -9.84 6.40
CA VAL A 167 4.85 -9.56 7.08
C VAL A 167 3.79 -9.05 6.12
N GLN A 168 4.11 -8.06 5.28
CA GLN A 168 3.13 -7.49 4.35
C GLN A 168 2.68 -8.51 3.29
N GLY A 169 3.59 -9.36 2.82
CA GLY A 169 3.27 -10.43 1.89
C GLY A 169 2.32 -11.47 2.50
N HIS A 170 2.58 -11.91 3.73
CA HIS A 170 1.68 -12.79 4.49
C HIS A 170 0.30 -12.17 4.66
N VAL A 171 0.24 -10.91 5.14
CA VAL A 171 -1.02 -10.21 5.38
C VAL A 171 -1.88 -10.11 4.12
N VAL A 172 -1.29 -9.85 2.96
CA VAL A 172 -2.01 -9.76 1.68
C VAL A 172 -2.56 -11.12 1.25
N LEU A 173 -1.77 -12.19 1.37
CA LEU A 173 -2.21 -13.55 1.02
C LEU A 173 -3.28 -14.08 1.99
N ASP A 174 -3.12 -13.79 3.28
CA ASP A 174 -4.08 -14.18 4.31
C ASP A 174 -5.38 -13.38 4.23
N ALA A 175 -5.35 -12.16 3.67
CA ALA A 175 -6.55 -11.41 3.35
C ALA A 175 -7.40 -12.11 2.28
N LEU A 176 -6.76 -12.74 1.28
CA LEU A 176 -7.47 -13.54 0.27
C LEU A 176 -8.16 -14.74 0.91
N ARG A 177 -7.43 -15.50 1.75
CA ARG A 177 -7.98 -16.63 2.51
C ARG A 177 -9.19 -16.21 3.35
N ALA A 178 -9.03 -15.14 4.13
CA ALA A 178 -10.10 -14.66 5.02
C ALA A 178 -11.33 -14.19 4.24
N ALA A 179 -11.14 -13.53 3.09
CA ALA A 179 -12.24 -13.11 2.23
C ALA A 179 -12.95 -14.30 1.56
N GLN A 180 -12.21 -15.35 1.20
CA GLN A 180 -12.76 -16.61 0.67
C GLN A 180 -13.47 -17.44 1.74
N ASP A 181 -13.10 -17.27 3.01
CA ASP A 181 -13.72 -17.92 4.15
C ASP A 181 -15.04 -17.25 4.60
N LEU A 182 -15.33 -16.04 4.14
CA LEU A 182 -16.61 -15.38 4.38
C LEU A 182 -17.77 -16.16 3.76
N ASP A 183 -18.94 -16.12 4.42
CA ASP A 183 -20.19 -16.61 3.86
C ASP A 183 -20.75 -15.62 2.82
N ASN A 184 -19.97 -15.40 1.76
CA ASN A 184 -20.29 -14.47 0.69
C ASN A 184 -20.39 -15.23 -0.64
N PRO A 185 -21.60 -15.39 -1.22
CA PRO A 185 -21.80 -16.15 -2.46
C PRO A 185 -21.13 -15.53 -3.69
N ASP A 186 -20.65 -14.29 -3.57
CA ASP A 186 -19.89 -13.61 -4.61
C ASP A 186 -18.40 -13.96 -4.60
N ILE A 187 -17.88 -14.54 -3.51
CA ILE A 187 -16.47 -14.88 -3.31
C ILE A 187 -16.39 -16.38 -2.98
N PRO A 188 -16.31 -17.25 -4.00
CA PRO A 188 -16.18 -18.69 -3.76
C PRO A 188 -14.87 -19.02 -3.04
N ARG A 189 -14.91 -20.04 -2.17
CA ARG A 189 -13.75 -20.54 -1.41
C ARG A 189 -12.56 -20.92 -2.29
N ASP A 190 -12.84 -21.48 -3.46
CA ASP A 190 -11.87 -21.91 -4.47
C ASP A 190 -11.86 -20.96 -5.70
N GLY A 191 -12.38 -19.75 -5.52
CA GLY A 191 -12.50 -18.75 -6.58
C GLY A 191 -11.13 -18.20 -7.01
N PRO A 192 -11.02 -17.74 -8.28
CA PRO A 192 -9.80 -17.10 -8.74
C PRO A 192 -9.55 -15.78 -8.00
N ALA A 193 -8.28 -15.52 -7.71
CA ALA A 193 -7.80 -14.32 -7.06
C ALA A 193 -6.72 -13.61 -7.89
N ALA A 194 -6.48 -12.34 -7.58
CA ALA A 194 -5.33 -11.58 -8.07
C ALA A 194 -4.86 -10.59 -6.99
N ILE A 195 -3.67 -10.05 -7.17
CA ILE A 195 -3.06 -9.09 -6.25
C ILE A 195 -2.80 -7.79 -6.99
N ALA A 196 -3.03 -6.65 -6.36
CA ALA A 196 -2.67 -5.35 -6.91
C ALA A 196 -2.23 -4.38 -5.80
N GLY A 197 -1.23 -3.55 -6.07
CA GLY A 197 -0.85 -2.48 -5.16
C GLY A 197 0.10 -1.47 -5.81
N TYR A 198 0.24 -0.31 -5.18
CA TYR A 198 1.10 0.79 -5.64
C TYR A 198 1.91 1.38 -4.48
N SER A 199 3.14 1.84 -4.72
CA SER A 199 4.03 2.40 -3.68
C SER A 199 4.38 1.35 -2.61
N GLN A 200 4.20 1.63 -1.31
CA GLN A 200 4.23 0.60 -0.25
C GLN A 200 3.39 -0.63 -0.63
N GLY A 201 2.17 -0.41 -1.14
CA GLY A 201 1.29 -1.47 -1.60
C GLY A 201 1.87 -2.25 -2.78
N GLY A 202 2.70 -1.61 -3.60
CA GLY A 202 3.46 -2.25 -4.67
C GLY A 202 4.51 -3.21 -4.13
N ALA A 203 5.21 -2.85 -3.04
CA ALA A 203 6.13 -3.74 -2.34
C ALA A 203 5.41 -4.88 -1.62
N ALA A 204 4.28 -4.61 -0.97
CA ALA A 204 3.44 -5.64 -0.37
C ALA A 204 2.90 -6.63 -1.42
N ALA A 205 2.44 -6.13 -2.57
CA ALA A 205 2.00 -6.94 -3.70
C ALA A 205 3.14 -7.79 -4.30
N ALA A 206 4.31 -7.19 -4.48
CA ALA A 206 5.49 -7.89 -4.99
C ALA A 206 5.96 -8.99 -4.01
N SER A 207 5.98 -8.70 -2.71
CA SER A 207 6.28 -9.68 -1.67
C SER A 207 5.28 -10.83 -1.69
N ALA A 208 3.97 -10.53 -1.67
CA ALA A 208 2.93 -11.54 -1.75
C ALA A 208 3.08 -12.43 -3.01
N ALA A 209 3.45 -11.84 -4.14
CA ALA A 209 3.69 -12.58 -5.39
C ALA A 209 4.90 -13.53 -5.30
N GLU A 210 6.00 -13.13 -4.65
CA GLU A 210 7.16 -13.99 -4.39
C GLU A 210 6.88 -15.09 -3.35
N LEU A 211 6.07 -14.79 -2.33
CA LEU A 211 5.76 -15.72 -1.23
C LEU A 211 4.66 -16.73 -1.59
N TRP A 212 3.75 -16.36 -2.50
CA TRP A 212 2.50 -17.10 -2.77
C TRP A 212 2.68 -18.61 -2.90
N HIS A 213 3.64 -19.06 -3.72
CA HIS A 213 3.76 -20.49 -4.02
C HIS A 213 4.16 -21.33 -2.79
N ASP A 214 4.95 -20.77 -1.89
CA ASP A 214 5.43 -21.49 -0.71
C ASP A 214 4.50 -21.29 0.50
N TYR A 215 3.85 -20.12 0.58
CA TYR A 215 3.05 -19.73 1.74
C TYR A 215 1.54 -20.00 1.57
N ALA A 216 1.00 -19.81 0.37
CA ALA A 216 -0.44 -19.93 0.07
C ALA A 216 -0.73 -20.60 -1.28
N PRO A 217 -0.14 -21.79 -1.57
CA PRO A 217 -0.30 -22.47 -2.86
C PRO A 217 -1.74 -22.86 -3.18
N GLU A 218 -2.60 -22.99 -2.18
CA GLU A 218 -4.00 -23.34 -2.35
C GLU A 218 -4.87 -22.18 -2.86
N VAL A 219 -4.40 -20.93 -2.73
CA VAL A 219 -5.12 -19.76 -3.25
C VAL A 219 -4.83 -19.65 -4.75
N GLN A 220 -5.86 -19.67 -5.60
CA GLN A 220 -5.70 -19.58 -7.06
C GLN A 220 -5.35 -18.14 -7.51
N VAL A 221 -4.10 -17.70 -7.33
CA VAL A 221 -3.66 -16.36 -7.76
C VAL A 221 -3.30 -16.34 -9.24
N LEU A 222 -4.11 -15.65 -10.04
CA LEU A 222 -3.94 -15.56 -11.50
C LEU A 222 -2.88 -14.55 -11.95
N GLY A 223 -2.51 -13.60 -11.09
CA GLY A 223 -1.45 -12.63 -11.39
C GLY A 223 -1.38 -11.50 -10.38
N ALA A 224 -0.31 -10.70 -10.48
CA ALA A 224 -0.06 -9.56 -9.61
C ALA A 224 0.26 -8.27 -10.37
N VAL A 225 -0.26 -7.14 -9.91
CA VAL A 225 0.12 -5.80 -10.35
C VAL A 225 0.93 -5.12 -9.25
N CYS A 226 2.18 -4.76 -9.54
CA CYS A 226 3.10 -4.14 -8.60
C CYS A 226 3.53 -2.77 -9.15
N GLY A 227 2.94 -1.69 -8.64
CA GLY A 227 3.20 -0.34 -9.11
C GLY A 227 4.19 0.43 -8.23
N ALA A 228 5.09 1.18 -8.85
CA ALA A 228 6.12 2.01 -8.22
C ALA A 228 6.76 1.36 -6.99
N VAL A 229 7.31 0.16 -7.19
CA VAL A 229 7.76 -0.70 -6.10
C VAL A 229 9.03 -0.13 -5.46
N PRO A 230 9.04 0.20 -4.16
CA PRO A 230 10.24 0.59 -3.43
C PRO A 230 11.12 -0.64 -3.12
N ALA A 231 11.69 -1.24 -4.16
CA ALA A 231 12.43 -2.49 -4.11
C ALA A 231 13.91 -2.34 -3.70
N ASP A 232 14.35 -1.12 -3.37
CA ASP A 232 15.66 -0.78 -2.83
C ASP A 232 15.47 0.34 -1.79
N LEU A 233 15.53 -0.03 -0.51
CA LEU A 233 15.29 0.92 0.58
C LEU A 233 16.46 1.88 0.80
N ARG A 234 17.68 1.53 0.40
CA ARG A 234 18.84 2.41 0.53
C ARG A 234 18.77 3.52 -0.50
N LEU A 235 18.53 3.16 -1.76
CA LEU A 235 18.32 4.12 -2.84
C LEU A 235 17.13 5.03 -2.54
N LEU A 236 16.03 4.47 -2.03
CA LEU A 236 14.88 5.25 -1.61
C LEU A 236 15.24 6.22 -0.48
N ALA A 237 15.93 5.76 0.58
CA ALA A 237 16.32 6.59 1.70
C ALA A 237 17.14 7.82 1.26
N ALA A 238 18.12 7.63 0.38
CA ALA A 238 18.91 8.72 -0.19
C ALA A 238 18.03 9.71 -0.98
N ALA A 239 17.05 9.22 -1.74
CA ALA A 239 16.19 10.04 -2.59
C ALA A 239 15.19 10.92 -1.80
N ILE A 240 14.71 10.44 -0.65
CA ILE A 240 13.66 11.12 0.12
C ILE A 240 14.17 11.88 1.35
N ASP A 241 15.44 11.72 1.73
CA ASP A 241 16.04 12.50 2.81
C ASP A 241 16.13 13.99 2.44
N GLY A 242 15.67 14.86 3.35
CA GLY A 242 15.59 16.30 3.09
C GLY A 242 14.55 16.72 2.05
N SER A 243 13.74 15.79 1.54
CA SER A 243 12.67 16.07 0.57
C SER A 243 11.31 16.28 1.26
N PRO A 244 10.24 16.70 0.54
CA PRO A 244 8.89 16.71 1.08
C PRO A 244 8.40 15.36 1.64
N TYR A 245 9.07 14.26 1.26
CA TYR A 245 8.67 12.88 1.54
C TYR A 245 9.45 12.22 2.69
N PHE A 246 10.25 12.98 3.45
CA PHE A 246 11.05 12.49 4.58
C PHE A 246 10.26 11.60 5.55
N ALA A 247 8.97 11.87 5.78
CA ALA A 247 8.14 11.09 6.69
C ALA A 247 8.12 9.57 6.37
N PHE A 248 8.28 9.19 5.09
CA PHE A 248 8.34 7.77 4.70
C PHE A 248 9.64 7.09 5.17
N LEU A 249 10.76 7.82 5.21
CA LEU A 249 12.01 7.34 5.81
C LEU A 249 11.85 7.14 7.32
N GLY A 250 11.18 8.08 7.98
CA GLY A 250 10.81 7.95 9.40
C GLY A 250 9.93 6.72 9.67
N TYR A 251 8.89 6.49 8.85
CA TYR A 251 8.04 5.30 8.98
C TYR A 251 8.80 3.99 8.76
N ALA A 252 9.71 3.94 7.80
CA ALA A 252 10.55 2.75 7.57
C ALA A 252 11.47 2.48 8.76
N LEU A 253 12.11 3.52 9.30
CA LEU A 253 12.96 3.38 10.48
C LEU A 253 12.17 2.88 11.69
N VAL A 254 11.04 3.51 12.02
CA VAL A 254 10.21 3.14 13.18
C VAL A 254 9.60 1.75 12.99
N GLY A 255 9.01 1.47 11.82
CA GLY A 255 8.33 0.21 11.52
C GLY A 255 9.27 -1.00 11.51
N LEU A 256 10.42 -0.90 10.84
CA LEU A 256 11.42 -1.96 10.84
C LEU A 256 12.08 -2.12 12.21
N SER A 257 12.33 -1.04 12.94
CA SER A 257 12.87 -1.14 14.30
C SER A 257 11.89 -1.84 15.25
N ALA A 258 10.59 -1.59 15.12
CA ALA A 258 9.57 -2.29 15.89
C ALA A 258 9.51 -3.79 15.54
N ASP A 259 9.58 -4.15 14.26
CA ASP A 259 9.55 -5.55 13.79
C ASP A 259 10.81 -6.35 14.21
N TYR A 260 11.97 -5.70 14.15
CA TYR A 260 13.27 -6.29 14.51
C TYR A 260 13.66 -6.09 15.97
N ARG A 261 12.86 -5.34 16.74
CA ARG A 261 13.12 -4.98 18.15
C ARG A 261 14.46 -4.25 18.34
N VAL A 262 14.76 -3.33 17.44
CA VAL A 262 15.92 -2.44 17.53
C VAL A 262 15.53 -1.21 18.34
N ASP A 263 16.34 -0.87 19.35
CA ASP A 263 16.17 0.36 20.11
C ASP A 263 16.74 1.56 19.33
N LEU A 264 15.87 2.52 18.99
CA LEU A 264 16.23 3.75 18.29
C LEU A 264 16.79 4.84 19.21
N PHE A 265 16.56 4.77 20.51
CA PHE A 265 16.96 5.80 21.47
C PHE A 265 18.47 6.15 21.45
N PRO A 266 19.41 5.18 21.37
CA PRO A 266 20.83 5.47 21.27
C PRO A 266 21.26 6.01 19.90
N LEU A 267 20.46 5.79 18.85
CA LEU A 267 20.74 6.26 17.49
C LEU A 267 20.33 7.73 17.31
N LEU A 268 19.16 8.07 17.83
CA LEU A 268 18.50 9.36 17.61
C LEU A 268 18.79 10.35 18.75
N ASN A 269 18.91 11.63 18.40
CA ASN A 269 18.93 12.71 19.38
C ASN A 269 17.50 12.98 19.91
N ASP A 270 17.36 13.92 20.85
CA ASP A 270 16.06 14.18 21.49
C ASP A 270 14.96 14.55 20.48
N ARG A 271 15.30 15.33 19.46
CA ARG A 271 14.37 15.69 18.38
C ARG A 271 14.02 14.48 17.52
N GLY A 272 15.00 13.64 17.18
CA GLY A 272 14.76 12.41 16.43
C GLY A 272 13.82 11.46 17.18
N ASN A 273 14.04 11.26 18.48
CA ASN A 273 13.17 10.44 19.33
C ASN A 273 11.74 11.01 19.45
N GLU A 274 11.62 12.34 19.56
CA GLU A 274 10.31 13.00 19.57
C GLU A 274 9.55 12.76 18.26
N ILE A 275 10.23 12.89 17.11
CA ILE A 275 9.61 12.64 15.79
C ILE A 275 9.23 11.16 15.66
N ALA A 276 10.11 10.23 16.03
CA ALA A 276 9.84 8.80 15.97
C ALA A 276 8.57 8.43 16.76
N ALA A 277 8.45 8.92 18.00
CA ALA A 277 7.26 8.70 18.83
C ALA A 277 6.00 9.36 18.25
N GLN A 278 6.12 10.55 17.64
CA GLN A 278 4.98 11.23 17.03
C GLN A 278 4.46 10.47 15.79
N LEU A 279 5.36 9.93 14.96
CA LEU A 279 5.00 9.20 13.73
C LEU A 279 4.09 8.01 14.01
N GLU A 280 4.28 7.30 15.13
CA GLU A 280 3.43 6.15 15.54
C GLU A 280 1.94 6.51 15.69
N SER A 281 1.63 7.78 15.90
CA SER A 281 0.26 8.27 16.11
C SER A 281 -0.33 9.03 14.91
N GLN A 282 0.44 9.24 13.84
CA GLN A 282 0.08 10.15 12.74
C GLN A 282 -0.25 9.39 11.45
N CYS A 283 -1.10 10.01 10.63
CA CYS A 283 -1.38 9.56 9.27
C CYS A 283 -0.47 10.25 8.26
N MET A 284 -0.29 9.61 7.10
CA MET A 284 0.63 10.02 6.05
C MET A 284 0.56 11.52 5.71
N PHE A 285 -0.61 12.07 5.40
CA PHE A 285 -0.74 13.49 5.05
C PHE A 285 -0.36 14.46 6.18
N GLU A 286 -0.58 14.06 7.44
CA GLU A 286 -0.17 14.86 8.59
C GLU A 286 1.35 14.88 8.71
N SER A 287 1.99 13.71 8.65
CA SER A 287 3.43 13.56 8.76
C SER A 287 4.18 14.22 7.62
N LEU A 288 3.68 14.09 6.37
CA LEU A 288 4.25 14.79 5.21
C LEU A 288 4.21 16.31 5.43
N ARG A 289 3.08 16.87 5.87
CA ARG A 289 2.98 18.31 6.13
C ARG A 289 3.90 18.76 7.28
N ARG A 290 4.05 17.94 8.32
CA ARG A 290 4.76 18.30 9.56
C ARG A 290 6.27 18.17 9.44
N TYR A 291 6.75 17.19 8.68
CA TYR A 291 8.18 16.83 8.61
C TYR A 291 8.78 16.98 7.22
N ALA A 292 8.07 17.58 6.25
CA ALA A 292 8.63 17.92 4.95
C ALA A 292 9.98 18.66 5.09
N PHE A 293 10.94 18.28 4.25
CA PHE A 293 12.28 18.85 4.19
C PHE A 293 13.15 18.64 5.43
N THR A 294 12.75 17.76 6.35
CA THR A 294 13.61 17.36 7.46
C THR A 294 14.80 16.57 6.92
N ARG A 295 16.01 16.97 7.33
CA ARG A 295 17.23 16.23 7.01
C ARG A 295 17.57 15.28 8.15
N SER A 296 17.80 14.03 7.82
CA SER A 296 17.99 12.98 8.82
C SER A 296 19.25 13.17 9.68
N GLU A 297 20.29 13.80 9.14
CA GLU A 297 21.51 14.19 9.87
C GLU A 297 21.24 15.12 11.06
N THR A 298 20.12 15.85 11.06
CA THR A 298 19.71 16.70 12.18
C THR A 298 19.00 15.92 13.30
N LEU A 299 18.70 14.64 13.08
CA LEU A 299 17.91 13.80 13.99
C LEU A 299 18.74 12.67 14.63
N THR A 300 19.88 12.32 14.03
CA THR A 300 20.81 11.34 14.58
C THR A 300 21.70 11.98 15.65
N ARG A 301 22.23 11.19 16.59
CA ARG A 301 23.13 11.69 17.64
C ARG A 301 24.50 12.08 17.11
N ASP A 302 24.98 11.39 16.09
CA ASP A 302 26.32 11.54 15.53
C ASP A 302 26.37 12.41 14.26
N GLY A 303 25.23 12.98 13.87
CA GLY A 303 25.13 13.87 12.71
C GLY A 303 25.22 13.17 11.36
N ARG A 304 25.13 11.83 11.30
CA ARG A 304 25.14 11.09 10.03
C ARG A 304 23.72 10.91 9.48
N THR A 305 23.59 10.75 8.17
CA THR A 305 22.29 10.52 7.53
C THR A 305 21.74 9.14 7.89
N LEU A 306 20.42 8.97 7.77
CA LEU A 306 19.79 7.66 7.91
C LEU A 306 20.17 6.72 6.77
N GLU A 307 20.50 7.20 5.57
CA GLU A 307 21.11 6.36 4.53
C GLU A 307 22.40 5.69 5.05
N HIS A 308 23.27 6.47 5.72
CA HIS A 308 24.48 5.94 6.33
C HIS A 308 24.18 4.95 7.45
N VAL A 309 23.18 5.23 8.30
CA VAL A 309 22.73 4.32 9.36
C VAL A 309 22.22 3.00 8.78
N LEU A 310 21.41 3.05 7.73
CA LEU A 310 20.84 1.88 7.06
C LEU A 310 21.92 1.02 6.36
N ALA A 311 23.12 1.56 6.18
CA ALA A 311 24.28 0.82 5.67
C ALA A 311 25.12 0.13 6.76
N GLN A 312 24.77 0.28 8.04
CA GLN A 312 25.49 -0.29 9.18
C GLN A 312 24.65 -1.32 9.94
N GLU A 313 25.29 -2.30 10.58
CA GLU A 313 24.60 -3.26 11.44
C GLU A 313 23.94 -2.57 12.66
N PRO A 314 22.74 -2.99 13.09
CA PRO A 314 21.96 -4.12 12.56
C PRO A 314 21.12 -3.79 11.31
N PHE A 315 21.03 -2.52 10.90
CA PHE A 315 20.12 -2.09 9.83
C PHE A 315 20.51 -2.58 8.44
N ALA A 316 21.81 -2.77 8.17
CA ALA A 316 22.28 -3.32 6.89
C ALA A 316 21.60 -4.66 6.58
N ARG A 317 21.65 -5.59 7.53
CA ARG A 317 20.95 -6.88 7.43
C ARG A 317 19.42 -6.72 7.37
N ILE A 318 18.85 -5.84 8.19
CA ILE A 318 17.39 -5.60 8.19
C ILE A 318 16.92 -5.15 6.81
N VAL A 319 17.63 -4.24 6.17
CA VAL A 319 17.31 -3.71 4.85
C VAL A 319 17.51 -4.79 3.77
N GLU A 320 18.58 -5.58 3.85
CA GLU A 320 18.83 -6.71 2.95
C GLU A 320 17.67 -7.73 2.99
N GLU A 321 17.13 -8.03 4.18
CA GLU A 321 15.97 -8.93 4.34
C GLU A 321 14.68 -8.37 3.69
N GLN A 322 14.62 -7.07 3.35
CA GLN A 322 13.49 -6.46 2.63
C GLN A 322 13.64 -6.49 1.10
N GLU A 323 14.78 -6.95 0.58
CA GLU A 323 15.02 -6.97 -0.85
C GLU A 323 14.08 -7.92 -1.59
N LEU A 324 13.47 -7.40 -2.65
CA LEU A 324 12.64 -8.17 -3.60
C LEU A 324 13.50 -8.63 -4.78
N GLY A 325 13.24 -9.82 -5.30
CA GLY A 325 13.98 -10.39 -6.43
C GLY A 325 15.34 -10.98 -6.03
N ASN A 326 15.61 -11.18 -4.74
CA ASN A 326 16.83 -11.82 -4.24
C ASN A 326 16.63 -13.35 -4.16
N GLY A 327 16.89 -14.05 -5.26
CA GLY A 327 16.72 -15.51 -5.37
C GLY A 327 15.27 -16.00 -5.39
N ARG A 328 14.28 -15.10 -5.26
CA ARG A 328 12.84 -15.40 -5.32
C ARG A 328 12.18 -14.58 -6.41
N ALA A 329 11.25 -15.20 -7.12
CA ALA A 329 10.49 -14.55 -8.17
C ALA A 329 9.07 -15.13 -8.22
N PRO A 330 8.09 -14.33 -8.68
CA PRO A 330 6.71 -14.78 -8.79
C PRO A 330 6.57 -15.93 -9.79
N ARG A 331 5.76 -16.93 -9.43
CA ARG A 331 5.40 -18.06 -10.32
C ARG A 331 4.11 -17.83 -11.12
N MET A 332 3.50 -16.66 -10.95
CA MET A 332 2.37 -16.18 -11.73
C MET A 332 2.80 -15.05 -12.66
N ASP A 333 1.94 -14.72 -13.62
CA ASP A 333 2.14 -13.52 -14.44
C ASP A 333 2.14 -12.25 -13.58
N THR A 334 3.06 -11.34 -13.85
CA THR A 334 3.11 -10.05 -13.14
C THR A 334 3.24 -8.85 -14.07
N LEU A 335 2.65 -7.73 -13.65
CA LEU A 335 2.84 -6.42 -14.24
C LEU A 335 3.58 -5.55 -13.23
N VAL A 336 4.78 -5.11 -13.59
CA VAL A 336 5.50 -4.05 -12.87
C VAL A 336 5.34 -2.75 -13.64
N SER A 337 4.84 -1.69 -13.00
CA SER A 337 4.68 -0.38 -13.64
C SER A 337 5.33 0.73 -12.83
N HIS A 338 6.09 1.61 -13.49
CA HIS A 338 6.81 2.69 -12.82
C HIS A 338 6.90 3.92 -13.74
N SER A 339 6.82 5.13 -13.18
CA SER A 339 7.07 6.35 -13.95
C SER A 339 8.56 6.69 -13.98
N LYS A 340 9.07 7.14 -15.13
CA LYS A 340 10.42 7.74 -15.20
C LYS A 340 10.49 9.09 -14.48
N LEU A 341 9.35 9.74 -14.21
CA LEU A 341 9.25 11.05 -13.57
C LEU A 341 8.66 10.94 -12.15
N ASP A 342 8.83 9.79 -11.52
CA ASP A 342 8.45 9.56 -10.13
C ASP A 342 9.33 10.40 -9.20
N ASP A 343 8.71 11.21 -8.34
CA ASP A 343 9.38 12.14 -7.42
C ASP A 343 9.49 11.59 -5.98
N VAL A 344 9.06 10.35 -5.76
CA VAL A 344 9.13 9.66 -4.46
C VAL A 344 10.00 8.42 -4.56
N VAL A 345 9.63 7.48 -5.44
CA VAL A 345 10.31 6.19 -5.58
C VAL A 345 11.13 6.21 -6.86
N PRO A 346 12.47 6.15 -6.77
CA PRO A 346 13.33 6.11 -7.96
C PRO A 346 12.89 5.04 -8.95
N TYR A 347 12.85 5.40 -10.24
CA TYR A 347 12.42 4.52 -11.33
C TYR A 347 13.25 3.23 -11.40
N GLU A 348 14.52 3.34 -11.01
CA GLU A 348 15.49 2.26 -10.92
C GLU A 348 15.00 1.14 -10.01
N CYS A 349 14.25 1.43 -8.93
CA CYS A 349 13.72 0.43 -8.02
C CYS A 349 12.81 -0.57 -8.76
N GLY A 350 11.79 -0.06 -9.47
CA GLY A 350 10.86 -0.92 -10.22
C GLY A 350 11.50 -1.57 -11.43
N ARG A 351 12.39 -0.86 -12.14
CA ARG A 351 13.14 -1.41 -13.28
C ARG A 351 14.02 -2.59 -12.84
N ALA A 352 14.86 -2.38 -11.82
CA ALA A 352 15.79 -3.40 -11.36
C ALA A 352 15.06 -4.62 -10.79
N LEU A 353 13.92 -4.44 -10.11
CA LEU A 353 13.09 -5.56 -9.67
C LEU A 353 12.60 -6.40 -10.87
N ALA A 354 12.06 -5.75 -11.90
CA ALA A 354 11.59 -6.46 -13.08
C ALA A 354 12.74 -7.21 -13.79
N GLU A 355 13.93 -6.61 -13.86
CA GLU A 355 15.16 -7.25 -14.38
C GLU A 355 15.54 -8.48 -13.56
N ARG A 356 15.59 -8.37 -12.22
CA ARG A 356 15.91 -9.49 -11.33
C ARG A 356 14.92 -10.65 -11.49
N TRP A 357 13.62 -10.35 -11.49
CA TRP A 357 12.60 -11.38 -11.70
C TRP A 357 12.69 -12.04 -13.08
N ALA A 358 12.93 -11.27 -14.14
CA ALA A 358 13.12 -11.82 -15.47
C ALA A 358 14.36 -12.72 -15.55
N ALA A 359 15.47 -12.34 -14.89
CA ALA A 359 16.68 -13.16 -14.81
C ALA A 359 16.46 -14.47 -14.03
N LEU A 360 15.52 -14.48 -13.09
CA LEU A 360 15.06 -15.67 -12.36
C LEU A 360 14.00 -16.49 -13.13
N GLY A 361 13.67 -16.11 -14.37
CA GLY A 361 12.74 -16.83 -15.24
C GLY A 361 11.26 -16.51 -15.01
N ALA A 362 10.92 -15.52 -14.18
CA ALA A 362 9.53 -15.13 -13.98
C ALA A 362 8.94 -14.44 -15.21
N HIS A 363 7.64 -14.66 -15.42
CA HIS A 363 6.90 -14.07 -16.52
C HIS A 363 6.40 -12.66 -16.15
N VAL A 364 7.31 -11.68 -16.30
CA VAL A 364 7.09 -10.28 -15.93
C VAL A 364 6.86 -9.42 -17.15
N ARG A 365 5.86 -8.54 -17.08
CA ARG A 365 5.71 -7.40 -17.97
C ARG A 365 6.14 -6.13 -17.24
N PHE A 366 7.12 -5.41 -17.77
CA PHE A 366 7.48 -4.07 -17.30
C PHE A 366 6.79 -3.01 -18.16
N SER A 367 6.23 -1.99 -17.51
CA SER A 367 5.48 -0.92 -18.17
C SER A 367 5.86 0.45 -17.61
N THR A 368 6.66 1.17 -18.38
CA THR A 368 7.04 2.55 -18.08
C THR A 368 5.92 3.52 -18.43
N ASN A 369 5.71 4.51 -17.58
CA ASN A 369 4.94 5.70 -17.93
C ASN A 369 5.77 6.98 -17.67
N TYR A 370 5.23 8.12 -18.09
CA TYR A 370 5.89 9.43 -18.03
C TYR A 370 5.01 10.46 -17.34
N ALA A 371 4.05 10.02 -16.53
CA ALA A 371 3.24 10.96 -15.77
C ALA A 371 4.13 11.62 -14.70
N PRO A 372 4.04 12.95 -14.53
CA PRO A 372 4.85 13.66 -13.55
C PRO A 372 4.37 13.31 -12.14
N THR A 373 5.29 13.18 -11.19
CA THR A 373 5.02 12.84 -9.79
C THR A 373 4.54 11.41 -9.57
N HIS A 374 4.79 10.90 -8.36
CA HIS A 374 4.35 9.59 -7.89
C HIS A 374 2.82 9.45 -7.90
N ALA A 375 2.10 10.50 -7.47
CA ALA A 375 0.63 10.45 -7.39
C ALA A 375 -0.04 10.42 -8.78
N ALA A 376 0.44 11.23 -9.75
CA ALA A 376 -0.13 11.17 -11.09
C ALA A 376 0.29 9.90 -11.83
N ALA A 377 1.50 9.38 -11.57
CA ALA A 377 1.95 8.08 -12.04
C ALA A 377 1.07 6.93 -11.56
N ALA A 378 0.58 6.98 -10.32
CA ALA A 378 -0.40 6.02 -9.81
C ALA A 378 -1.66 6.01 -10.69
N VAL A 379 -2.27 7.17 -10.90
CA VAL A 379 -3.48 7.32 -11.73
C VAL A 379 -3.24 6.86 -13.17
N ALA A 380 -2.10 7.23 -13.76
CA ALA A 380 -1.73 6.83 -15.12
C ALA A 380 -1.56 5.31 -15.26
N SER A 381 -1.17 4.61 -14.19
CA SER A 381 -1.02 3.15 -14.19
C SER A 381 -2.35 2.39 -14.19
N TYR A 382 -3.47 3.04 -13.85
CA TYR A 382 -4.76 2.37 -13.63
C TYR A 382 -5.26 1.61 -14.85
N GLY A 383 -5.16 2.22 -16.04
CA GLY A 383 -5.61 1.58 -17.28
C GLY A 383 -4.89 0.27 -17.55
N SER A 384 -3.56 0.27 -17.39
CA SER A 384 -2.71 -0.91 -17.55
C SER A 384 -2.99 -1.97 -16.49
N ALA A 385 -3.14 -1.56 -15.22
CA ALA A 385 -3.49 -2.46 -14.12
C ALA A 385 -4.83 -3.16 -14.35
N PHE A 386 -5.89 -2.41 -14.68
CA PHE A 386 -7.21 -2.98 -14.95
C PHE A 386 -7.20 -3.90 -16.17
N THR A 387 -6.49 -3.52 -17.23
CA THR A 387 -6.36 -4.35 -18.43
C THR A 387 -5.65 -5.66 -18.11
N PHE A 388 -4.57 -5.61 -17.35
CA PHE A 388 -3.84 -6.80 -16.92
C PHE A 388 -4.72 -7.74 -16.10
N LEU A 389 -5.37 -7.24 -15.04
CA LEU A 389 -6.25 -8.03 -14.18
C LEU A 389 -7.39 -8.66 -14.98
N HIS A 390 -8.05 -7.87 -15.84
CA HIS A 390 -9.14 -8.36 -16.69
C HIS A 390 -8.71 -9.49 -17.63
N ARG A 391 -7.51 -9.39 -18.21
CA ARG A 391 -6.94 -10.45 -19.05
C ARG A 391 -6.65 -11.72 -18.25
N ARG A 392 -6.16 -11.59 -17.01
CA ARG A 392 -5.94 -12.71 -16.09
C ARG A 392 -7.22 -13.48 -15.79
N PHE A 393 -8.26 -12.80 -15.33
CA PHE A 393 -9.54 -13.44 -15.03
C PHE A 393 -10.24 -14.05 -16.25
N ARG A 394 -9.86 -13.68 -17.47
CA ARG A 394 -10.34 -14.28 -18.72
C ARG A 394 -9.45 -15.40 -19.27
N GLY A 395 -8.38 -15.78 -18.56
CA GLY A 395 -7.44 -16.80 -19.03
C GLY A 395 -6.70 -16.41 -20.32
N LEU A 396 -6.62 -15.11 -20.62
CA LEU A 396 -5.91 -14.64 -21.81
C LEU A 396 -4.40 -14.67 -21.54
N PRO A 397 -3.58 -15.04 -22.55
CA PRO A 397 -2.13 -15.03 -22.39
C PRO A 397 -1.60 -13.62 -22.12
N THR A 398 -0.51 -13.52 -21.35
CA THR A 398 0.35 -12.33 -21.33
C THR A 398 1.61 -12.59 -22.11
N GLN A 399 2.21 -11.51 -22.55
CA GLN A 399 3.55 -11.51 -23.09
C GLN A 399 4.44 -10.82 -22.07
N ALA A 400 5.36 -11.58 -21.46
CA ALA A 400 6.52 -10.98 -20.82
C ALA A 400 7.28 -10.18 -21.87
N ASN A 401 7.73 -9.00 -21.47
CA ASN A 401 8.44 -8.09 -22.36
C ASN A 401 9.74 -7.57 -21.76
N THR A 402 10.04 -7.83 -20.49
CA THR A 402 11.06 -7.09 -19.73
C THR A 402 12.40 -7.00 -20.44
N ALA A 403 12.99 -8.12 -20.87
CA ALA A 403 14.29 -8.11 -21.55
C ALA A 403 14.27 -7.30 -22.86
N ALA A 404 13.29 -7.53 -23.73
CA ALA A 404 13.16 -6.85 -25.02
C ALA A 404 12.77 -5.36 -24.87
N TYR A 405 11.89 -5.06 -23.93
CA TYR A 405 11.37 -3.72 -23.66
C TYR A 405 12.45 -2.82 -23.07
N LEU A 406 13.25 -3.33 -22.13
CA LEU A 406 14.36 -2.58 -21.54
C LEU A 406 15.52 -2.40 -22.52
N HIS A 407 15.76 -3.35 -23.43
CA HIS A 407 16.70 -3.14 -24.53
C HIS A 407 16.26 -1.97 -25.41
N GLY A 408 14.99 -1.93 -25.84
CA GLY A 408 14.47 -0.85 -26.66
C GLY A 408 14.52 0.53 -25.98
N LEU A 409 14.40 0.60 -24.65
CA LEU A 409 14.53 1.85 -23.91
C LEU A 409 15.97 2.39 -23.83
N LYS A 410 17.00 1.56 -24.02
CA LYS A 410 18.40 2.01 -24.06
C LYS A 410 18.75 2.71 -25.37
N ASP A 411 18.04 2.37 -26.45
CA ASP A 411 18.22 2.98 -27.77
C ASP A 411 17.53 4.35 -27.89
N ASP A 412 16.59 4.67 -26.98
CA ASP A 412 15.83 5.92 -26.92
C ASP A 412 16.37 6.94 -25.89
N ASP A 413 17.58 6.75 -25.34
CA ASP A 413 18.21 7.70 -24.42
C ASP A 413 18.93 8.82 -25.20
N PRO A 414 18.43 10.07 -25.20
CA PRO A 414 19.04 11.17 -25.97
C PRO A 414 20.37 11.67 -25.37
N ALA A 415 20.88 11.05 -24.29
CA ALA A 415 22.18 11.34 -23.69
C ALA A 415 23.35 10.50 -24.28
N ARG A 416 23.13 9.75 -25.38
CA ARG A 416 24.18 9.10 -26.17
C ARG A 416 24.36 9.71 -27.55
#